data_AF-A0A351INH2-F1
#
_entry.id   AF-A0A351INH2-F1
#
_cell.length_a   1.000
_cell.length_b   1.000
_cell.length_c   1.000
_cell.angle_alpha   90.00
_cell.angle_beta   90.00
_cell.angle_gamma   90.00
#
_symmetry.space_group_name_H-M   'P 1'
#
loop_
_entity.id
_entity.type
_entity.pdbx_description
1 polymer ?
#
loop_
_entity_poly.entity_id
_entity_poly.type
_entity_poly.pdbx_seq_one_letter_code
_entity_poly.pdbx_strand_id
1 'polypeptide(L)'
;MTYRPVQVPALKDLSLMACVMSSSCMQALFVDHFVPRELEEEMIHTRQAWETYCLLRPVIKEESLWEAGLFCASKKNSCTLATLCFQMLHSFPKQEKIERISSPDALESFYVRDWAAIINHGIGLDSSFIEAVTQENPEVVSVFLNAPLFCKKVAENRGSFLFSFRIAVNKGCGIIVFKILNSSLAACIPSDTSSGLGWALCQAAIFGHTEVACAILSSSQASRLPADERFSLGDALSYAAMQGRHEIVTALLNSSEASRILLTGEYGLEGAYRAAQRKWLAPIAEEILQELDRRRS
;
A
#
# COMPACT_ATOMS: atom_id res chain seq x y z
N MET A 1 -32.10 -19.30 -14.24
CA MET A 1 -31.68 -18.95 -12.87
C MET A 1 -31.24 -17.50 -12.89
N THR A 2 -32.03 -16.60 -12.33
CA THR A 2 -31.77 -15.17 -12.28
C THR A 2 -30.85 -14.85 -11.10
N TYR A 3 -29.64 -14.35 -11.40
CA TYR A 3 -28.68 -13.88 -10.40
C TYR A 3 -29.31 -12.69 -9.65
N ARG A 4 -29.64 -12.87 -8.37
CA ARG A 4 -30.04 -11.75 -7.50
C ARG A 4 -28.77 -11.12 -6.95
N PRO A 5 -28.53 -9.81 -7.18
CA PRO A 5 -27.41 -9.13 -6.55
C PRO A 5 -27.61 -9.18 -5.03
N VAL A 6 -26.61 -9.70 -4.31
CA VAL A 6 -26.57 -9.62 -2.85
C VAL A 6 -26.49 -8.14 -2.49
N GLN A 7 -27.55 -7.61 -1.87
CA GLN A 7 -27.55 -6.26 -1.32
C GLN A 7 -26.55 -6.22 -0.16
N VAL A 8 -25.42 -5.56 -0.37
CA VAL A 8 -24.44 -5.27 0.68
C VAL A 8 -25.12 -4.33 1.69
N PRO A 9 -25.16 -4.67 3.00
CA PRO A 9 -25.75 -3.81 4.02
C PRO A 9 -25.07 -2.44 4.05
N ALA A 10 -25.78 -1.39 4.46
CA ALA A 10 -25.17 -0.07 4.58
C ALA A 10 -24.08 -0.08 5.67
N LEU A 11 -23.12 0.85 5.60
CA LEU A 11 -22.01 1.01 6.56
C LEU A 11 -22.48 0.98 8.02
N LYS A 12 -23.64 1.62 8.30
CA LYS A 12 -24.31 1.61 9.60
C LYS A 12 -24.77 0.22 10.06
N ASP A 13 -25.22 -0.62 9.13
CA ASP A 13 -25.74 -1.96 9.39
C ASP A 13 -24.58 -2.93 9.62
N LEU A 14 -23.46 -2.75 8.91
CA LEU A 14 -22.21 -3.47 9.16
C LEU A 14 -21.57 -3.11 10.50
N SER A 15 -21.55 -1.84 10.87
CA SER A 15 -21.11 -1.41 12.21
C SER A 15 -22.03 -1.96 13.30
N LEU A 16 -23.35 -1.96 13.08
CA LEU A 16 -24.30 -2.57 14.02
C LEU A 16 -24.06 -4.09 14.14
N MET A 17 -23.90 -4.78 13.02
CA MET A 17 -23.66 -6.23 12.98
C MET A 17 -22.32 -6.59 13.64
N ALA A 18 -21.25 -5.84 13.40
CA ALA A 18 -19.95 -6.03 14.04
C ALA A 18 -19.99 -5.82 15.56
N CYS A 19 -20.74 -4.81 16.04
CA CYS A 19 -20.97 -4.59 17.47
C CYS A 19 -21.76 -5.74 18.12
N VAL A 20 -22.65 -6.40 17.36
CA VAL A 20 -23.58 -7.42 17.85
C VAL A 20 -23.00 -8.85 17.81
N MET A 21 -21.88 -9.10 17.10
CA MET A 21 -21.15 -10.38 17.09
C MET A 21 -20.52 -10.78 18.44
N SER A 22 -20.54 -9.89 19.43
CA SER A 22 -20.14 -10.16 20.82
C SER A 22 -21.17 -11.03 21.58
N SER A 23 -22.38 -11.19 21.04
CA SER A 23 -23.45 -11.98 21.65
C SER A 23 -23.56 -13.38 21.06
N SER A 24 -23.58 -14.41 21.92
CA SER A 24 -23.74 -15.82 21.55
C SER A 24 -25.05 -16.11 20.81
N CYS A 25 -26.10 -15.32 21.04
CA CYS A 25 -27.39 -15.49 20.35
C CYS A 25 -27.35 -15.03 18.89
N MET A 26 -26.46 -14.09 18.54
CA MET A 26 -26.34 -13.57 17.18
C MET A 26 -25.37 -14.41 16.35
N GLN A 27 -24.38 -15.05 16.97
CA GLN A 27 -23.60 -16.11 16.35
C GLN A 27 -24.50 -17.25 15.83
N ALA A 28 -25.55 -17.62 16.58
CA ALA A 28 -26.52 -18.62 16.14
C ALA A 28 -27.35 -18.17 14.91
N LEU A 29 -27.73 -16.89 14.83
CA LEU A 29 -28.46 -16.35 13.67
C LEU A 29 -27.61 -16.33 12.38
N PHE A 30 -26.29 -16.14 12.51
CA PHE A 30 -25.34 -16.22 11.39
C PHE A 30 -25.10 -17.66 10.91
N VAL A 31 -25.29 -18.66 11.77
CA VAL A 31 -25.25 -20.08 11.36
C VAL A 31 -26.47 -20.43 10.49
N ASP A 32 -27.62 -19.79 10.72
CA ASP A 32 -28.87 -20.07 10.00
C ASP A 32 -29.03 -19.27 8.69
N HIS A 33 -28.21 -18.24 8.44
CA HIS A 33 -28.31 -17.38 7.25
C HIS A 33 -26.99 -17.39 6.46
N PHE A 34 -27.07 -17.57 5.14
CA PHE A 34 -25.89 -17.52 4.28
C PHE A 34 -25.28 -16.11 4.26
N VAL A 35 -24.14 -15.95 4.93
CA VAL A 35 -23.30 -14.76 4.85
C VAL A 35 -22.16 -15.01 3.87
N PRO A 36 -21.97 -14.17 2.84
CA PRO A 36 -20.79 -14.26 1.98
C PRO A 36 -19.51 -14.15 2.80
N ARG A 37 -18.52 -14.97 2.47
CA ARG A 37 -17.25 -15.04 3.21
C ARG A 37 -16.56 -13.68 3.31
N GLU A 38 -16.60 -12.89 2.24
CA GLU A 38 -15.98 -11.56 2.19
C GLU A 38 -16.64 -10.59 3.20
N LEU A 39 -17.95 -10.75 3.41
CA LEU A 39 -18.70 -9.95 4.38
C LEU A 39 -18.37 -10.36 5.82
N GLU A 40 -18.25 -11.67 6.05
CA GLU A 40 -17.84 -12.21 7.35
C GLU A 40 -16.42 -11.75 7.73
N GLU A 41 -15.48 -11.80 6.80
CA GLU A 41 -14.10 -11.33 7.01
C GLU A 41 -14.06 -9.82 7.36
N GLU A 42 -14.79 -8.98 6.63
CA GLU A 42 -14.87 -7.53 6.92
C GLU A 42 -15.54 -7.25 8.28
N MET A 43 -16.54 -8.03 8.67
CA MET A 43 -17.18 -7.93 9.99
C MET A 43 -16.20 -8.27 11.12
N ILE A 44 -15.39 -9.32 10.94
CA ILE A 44 -14.35 -9.71 11.90
C ILE A 44 -13.29 -8.61 12.03
N HIS A 45 -12.78 -8.10 10.91
CA HIS A 45 -11.80 -7.01 10.89
C HIS A 45 -12.34 -5.76 11.58
N THR A 46 -13.59 -5.39 11.30
CA THR A 46 -14.25 -4.23 11.90
C THR A 46 -14.43 -4.40 13.40
N ARG A 47 -14.85 -5.58 13.87
CA ARG A 47 -14.97 -5.87 15.30
C ARG A 47 -13.61 -5.77 16.00
N GLN A 48 -12.58 -6.41 15.46
CA GLN A 48 -11.23 -6.37 16.04
C GLN A 48 -10.66 -4.95 16.07
N ALA A 49 -10.88 -4.16 15.01
CA ALA A 49 -10.48 -2.76 14.95
C ALA A 49 -11.20 -1.95 16.04
N TRP A 50 -12.50 -2.17 16.21
CA TRP A 50 -13.31 -1.52 17.23
C TRP A 50 -12.87 -1.87 18.65
N GLU A 51 -12.68 -3.15 18.95
CA GLU A 51 -12.16 -3.63 20.25
C GLU A 51 -10.81 -2.97 20.56
N THR A 52 -9.90 -2.92 19.58
CA THR A 52 -8.60 -2.24 19.72
C THR A 52 -8.77 -0.74 19.99
N TYR A 53 -9.69 -0.07 19.29
CA TYR A 53 -10.02 1.34 19.54
C TYR A 53 -10.55 1.57 20.96
N CYS A 54 -11.38 0.67 21.46
CA CYS A 54 -11.92 0.76 22.82
C CYS A 54 -10.84 0.65 23.89
N LEU A 55 -9.76 -0.10 23.63
CA LEU A 55 -8.59 -0.19 24.52
C LEU A 55 -7.75 1.10 24.50
N LEU A 56 -7.59 1.73 23.33
CA LEU A 56 -6.84 2.97 23.19
C LEU A 56 -7.60 4.18 23.75
N ARG A 57 -8.91 4.24 23.53
CA ARG A 57 -9.73 5.42 23.79
C ARG A 57 -9.55 6.07 25.17
N PRO A 58 -9.43 5.34 26.31
CA PRO A 58 -9.22 5.95 27.62
C PRO A 58 -7.92 6.75 27.76
N VAL A 59 -6.94 6.53 26.88
CA VAL A 59 -5.62 7.19 26.91
C VAL A 59 -5.38 8.11 25.71
N ILE A 60 -6.37 8.27 24.83
CA ILE A 60 -6.32 9.17 23.67
C ILE A 60 -6.96 10.53 24.02
N LYS A 61 -6.35 11.62 23.54
CA LYS A 61 -6.93 12.97 23.64
C LYS A 61 -8.18 13.08 22.78
N GLU A 62 -9.16 13.86 23.23
CA GLU A 62 -10.48 14.01 22.59
C GLU A 62 -10.39 14.36 21.10
N GLU A 63 -9.48 15.28 20.74
CA GLU A 63 -9.26 15.75 19.37
C GLU A 63 -8.63 14.70 18.42
N SER A 64 -8.02 13.67 18.99
CA SER A 64 -7.29 12.61 18.27
C SER A 64 -8.07 11.29 18.19
N LEU A 65 -9.32 11.23 18.67
CA LEU A 65 -10.12 10.01 18.70
C LEU A 65 -10.34 9.41 17.30
N TRP A 66 -10.60 10.24 16.29
CA TRP A 66 -10.77 9.76 14.91
C TRP A 66 -9.47 9.21 14.31
N GLU A 67 -8.31 9.76 14.69
CA GLU A 67 -6.99 9.24 14.27
C GLU A 67 -6.70 7.89 14.92
N ALA A 68 -7.10 7.70 16.17
CA ALA A 68 -7.02 6.39 16.83
C ALA A 68 -7.91 5.36 16.14
N GLY A 69 -9.11 5.75 15.72
CA GLY A 69 -9.99 4.90 14.91
C GLY A 69 -9.33 4.49 13.59
N LEU A 70 -8.71 5.43 12.88
CA LEU A 70 -7.94 5.15 11.65
C LEU A 70 -6.77 4.20 11.91
N PHE A 71 -6.02 4.40 12.99
CA PHE A 71 -4.88 3.56 13.31
C PHE A 71 -5.32 2.10 13.54
N CYS A 72 -6.37 1.90 14.32
CA CYS A 72 -6.96 0.58 14.54
C CYS A 72 -7.49 -0.06 13.25
N ALA A 73 -8.18 0.73 12.41
CA ALA A 73 -8.67 0.29 11.12
C ALA A 73 -7.52 -0.20 10.21
N SER A 74 -6.44 0.58 10.15
CA SER A 74 -5.22 0.21 9.43
C SER A 74 -4.53 -1.03 10.01
N LYS A 75 -4.56 -1.21 11.33
CA LYS A 75 -3.91 -2.36 11.99
C LYS A 75 -4.66 -3.67 11.81
N LYS A 76 -5.99 -3.61 11.74
CA LYS A 76 -6.89 -4.77 11.68
C LYS A 76 -7.58 -4.94 10.32
N ASN A 77 -7.14 -4.19 9.31
CA ASN A 77 -7.66 -4.25 7.93
C ASN A 77 -9.17 -3.97 7.81
N SER A 78 -9.70 -3.01 8.58
CA SER A 78 -11.13 -2.62 8.49
C SER A 78 -11.31 -1.43 7.56
N CYS A 79 -11.83 -1.68 6.36
CA CYS A 79 -12.15 -0.61 5.41
C CYS A 79 -13.36 0.19 5.87
N THR A 80 -14.31 -0.49 6.51
CA THR A 80 -15.54 0.09 7.09
C THR A 80 -15.19 1.14 8.14
N LEU A 81 -14.36 0.79 9.13
CA LEU A 81 -13.98 1.73 10.18
C LEU A 81 -13.13 2.88 9.64
N ALA A 82 -12.20 2.61 8.72
CA ALA A 82 -11.41 3.66 8.08
C ALA A 82 -12.29 4.69 7.36
N THR A 83 -13.29 4.21 6.62
CA THR A 83 -14.26 5.05 5.89
C THR A 83 -15.08 5.91 6.85
N LEU A 84 -15.59 5.32 7.94
CA LEU A 84 -16.32 6.04 8.98
C LEU A 84 -15.50 7.17 9.60
N CYS A 85 -14.22 6.91 9.91
CA CYS A 85 -13.34 7.92 10.51
C CYS A 85 -13.18 9.14 9.61
N PHE A 86 -13.02 8.96 8.29
CA PHE A 86 -12.94 10.08 7.35
C PHE A 86 -14.28 10.80 7.15
N GLN A 87 -15.41 10.09 7.17
CA GLN A 87 -16.74 10.69 6.98
C GLN A 87 -17.24 11.45 8.21
N MET A 88 -16.97 10.93 9.41
CA MET A 88 -17.50 11.45 10.67
C MET A 88 -16.47 12.20 11.49
N LEU A 89 -15.41 12.74 10.88
CA LEU A 89 -14.26 13.33 11.59
C LEU A 89 -14.63 14.23 12.79
N HIS A 90 -15.63 15.11 12.64
CA HIS A 90 -16.08 16.02 13.70
C HIS A 90 -17.13 15.44 14.66
N SER A 91 -17.77 14.33 14.28
CA SER A 91 -18.85 13.66 15.01
C SER A 91 -18.48 12.25 15.45
N PHE A 92 -17.19 11.88 15.37
CA PHE A 92 -16.72 10.55 15.69
C PHE A 92 -17.03 10.23 17.16
N PRO A 93 -17.50 9.01 17.51
CA PRO A 93 -18.05 8.72 18.83
C PRO A 93 -17.13 9.13 19.98
N LYS A 94 -17.54 10.18 20.70
CA LYS A 94 -16.82 10.75 21.85
C LYS A 94 -17.15 10.03 23.14
N GLN A 95 -18.38 9.52 23.25
CA GLN A 95 -18.91 8.90 24.45
C GLN A 95 -19.71 7.63 24.16
N GLU A 96 -19.07 6.47 24.31
CA GLU A 96 -19.76 5.24 24.65
C GLU A 96 -19.28 4.76 26.03
N LYS A 97 -20.23 4.45 26.93
CA LYS A 97 -19.96 3.64 28.11
C LYS A 97 -19.84 2.21 27.61
N ILE A 98 -18.61 1.76 27.43
CA ILE A 98 -18.35 0.38 27.01
C ILE A 98 -18.23 -0.43 28.30
N GLU A 99 -19.22 -1.30 28.52
CA GLU A 99 -19.13 -2.31 29.58
C GLU A 99 -17.90 -3.16 29.33
N ARG A 100 -17.13 -3.39 30.40
CA ARG A 100 -15.76 -3.95 30.39
C ARG A 100 -15.59 -5.03 29.33
N ILE A 101 -14.87 -4.69 28.26
CA ILE A 101 -14.18 -5.68 27.44
C ILE A 101 -13.19 -6.38 28.37
N SER A 102 -13.21 -7.71 28.37
CA SER A 102 -12.30 -8.55 29.16
C SER A 102 -10.87 -8.03 29.09
N SER A 103 -10.15 -8.08 30.22
CA SER A 103 -8.79 -7.57 30.37
C SER A 103 -7.95 -7.88 29.12
N PRO A 104 -7.37 -6.88 28.44
CA PRO A 104 -6.49 -7.13 27.31
C PRO A 104 -5.34 -8.02 27.76
N ASP A 105 -4.83 -8.85 26.84
CA ASP A 105 -3.59 -9.59 27.09
C ASP A 105 -2.47 -8.60 27.42
N ALA A 106 -1.57 -8.99 28.33
CA ALA A 106 -0.50 -8.12 28.83
C ALA A 106 0.37 -7.51 27.70
N LEU A 107 0.47 -8.21 26.56
CA LEU A 107 1.18 -7.75 25.37
C LEU A 107 0.46 -6.58 24.68
N GLU A 108 -0.87 -6.63 24.53
CA GLU A 108 -1.64 -5.52 23.95
C GLU A 108 -1.60 -4.28 24.85
N SER A 109 -1.61 -4.47 26.18
CA SER A 109 -1.50 -3.35 27.12
C SER A 109 -0.16 -2.60 27.04
N PHE A 110 0.92 -3.25 26.60
CA PHE A 110 2.23 -2.61 26.42
C PHE A 110 2.22 -1.69 25.19
N TYR A 111 1.76 -2.18 24.05
CA TYR A 111 1.75 -1.41 22.79
C TYR A 111 0.72 -0.28 22.77
N VAL A 112 -0.39 -0.41 23.51
CA VAL A 112 -1.43 0.64 23.62
C VAL A 112 -0.85 1.99 24.06
N ARG A 113 0.12 2.02 24.98
CA ARG A 113 0.73 3.29 25.42
C ARG A 113 1.60 3.94 24.35
N ASP A 114 2.38 3.14 23.63
CA ASP A 114 3.25 3.64 22.57
C ASP A 114 2.43 4.18 21.40
N TRP A 115 1.38 3.45 21.01
CA TRP A 115 0.44 3.91 19.99
C TRP A 115 -0.28 5.20 20.42
N ALA A 116 -0.74 5.25 21.66
CA ALA A 116 -1.39 6.43 22.20
C ALA A 116 -0.47 7.65 22.21
N ALA A 117 0.81 7.48 22.55
CA ALA A 117 1.79 8.56 22.50
C ALA A 117 1.91 9.14 21.09
N ILE A 118 2.13 8.28 20.09
CA ILE A 118 2.20 8.66 18.67
C ILE A 118 0.94 9.44 18.25
N ILE A 119 -0.24 8.90 18.52
CA ILE A 119 -1.50 9.53 18.12
C ILE A 119 -1.70 10.88 18.81
N ASN A 120 -1.44 10.96 20.12
CA ASN A 120 -1.59 12.18 20.90
C ASN A 120 -0.58 13.29 20.54
N HIS A 121 0.46 12.96 19.76
CA HIS A 121 1.40 13.91 19.17
C HIS A 121 0.93 14.46 17.80
N GLY A 122 -0.26 14.10 17.32
CA GLY A 122 -0.84 14.62 16.07
C GLY A 122 -0.25 14.00 14.79
N ILE A 123 0.44 12.88 14.93
CA ILE A 123 0.96 12.08 13.80
C ILE A 123 0.08 10.87 13.49
N GLY A 124 -1.08 10.75 14.15
CA GLY A 124 -1.98 9.60 14.03
C GLY A 124 -2.42 9.32 12.60
N LEU A 125 -2.82 10.33 11.82
CA LEU A 125 -3.18 10.14 10.41
C LEU A 125 -2.02 9.56 9.56
N ASP A 126 -0.79 10.06 9.76
CA ASP A 126 0.37 9.58 8.99
C ASP A 126 0.76 8.16 9.40
N SER A 127 0.82 7.91 10.71
CA SER A 127 1.09 6.59 11.28
C SER A 127 0.05 5.56 10.85
N SER A 128 -1.22 5.95 10.71
CA SER A 128 -2.27 5.07 10.22
C SER A 128 -2.05 4.68 8.76
N PHE A 129 -1.62 5.60 7.89
CA PHE A 129 -1.30 5.27 6.51
C PHE A 129 -0.05 4.38 6.40
N ILE A 130 0.99 4.69 7.17
CA ILE A 130 2.20 3.86 7.27
C ILE A 130 1.84 2.43 7.72
N GLU A 131 0.98 2.31 8.74
CA GLU A 131 0.54 1.02 9.26
C GLU A 131 -0.27 0.24 8.21
N ALA A 132 -1.20 0.87 7.50
CA ALA A 132 -1.97 0.21 6.44
C ALA A 132 -1.07 -0.35 5.33
N VAL A 133 -0.02 0.39 4.95
CA VAL A 133 0.97 -0.09 3.98
C VAL A 133 1.85 -1.20 4.57
N THR A 134 2.27 -1.05 5.83
CA THR A 134 3.11 -2.04 6.52
C THR A 134 2.40 -3.38 6.67
N GLN A 135 1.10 -3.37 6.97
CA GLN A 135 0.24 -4.56 7.06
C GLN A 135 -0.22 -5.08 5.69
N GLU A 136 0.13 -4.40 4.60
CA GLU A 136 -0.28 -4.77 3.24
C GLU A 136 -1.81 -4.82 3.09
N ASN A 137 -2.50 -3.78 3.58
CA ASN A 137 -3.96 -3.62 3.55
C ASN A 137 -4.39 -2.71 2.39
N PRO A 138 -4.51 -3.23 1.15
CA PRO A 138 -4.62 -2.42 -0.07
C PRO A 138 -5.95 -1.66 -0.15
N GLU A 139 -7.03 -2.18 0.42
CA GLU A 139 -8.33 -1.51 0.42
C GLU A 139 -8.39 -0.37 1.44
N VAL A 140 -7.79 -0.54 2.63
CA VAL A 140 -7.61 0.57 3.57
C VAL A 140 -6.73 1.65 2.94
N VAL A 141 -5.63 1.29 2.29
CA VAL A 141 -4.80 2.25 1.54
C VAL A 141 -5.64 3.03 0.51
N SER A 142 -6.58 2.36 -0.18
CA SER A 142 -7.48 3.02 -1.13
C SER A 142 -8.40 4.04 -0.45
N VAL A 143 -8.90 3.75 0.75
CA VAL A 143 -9.69 4.71 1.54
C VAL A 143 -8.88 5.97 1.80
N PHE A 144 -7.62 5.85 2.22
CA PHE A 144 -6.74 7.01 2.45
C PHE A 144 -6.47 7.80 1.15
N LEU A 145 -6.11 7.12 0.07
CA LEU A 145 -5.77 7.77 -1.21
C LEU A 145 -6.95 8.53 -1.84
N ASN A 146 -8.18 8.19 -1.46
CA ASN A 146 -9.39 8.87 -1.90
C ASN A 146 -9.93 9.90 -0.88
N ALA A 147 -9.34 10.01 0.31
CA ALA A 147 -9.81 10.93 1.34
C ALA A 147 -9.26 12.35 1.11
N PRO A 148 -10.12 13.37 0.91
CA PRO A 148 -9.67 14.74 0.61
C PRO A 148 -8.74 15.33 1.68
N LEU A 149 -9.00 15.02 2.96
CA LEU A 149 -8.16 15.46 4.07
C LEU A 149 -6.74 14.90 3.97
N PHE A 150 -6.62 13.60 3.65
CA PHE A 150 -5.32 12.96 3.50
C PHE A 150 -4.57 13.53 2.31
N CYS A 151 -5.25 13.69 1.16
CA CYS A 151 -4.64 14.27 -0.03
C CYS A 151 -4.13 15.69 0.20
N LYS A 152 -4.90 16.53 0.91
CA LYS A 152 -4.47 17.87 1.31
C LYS A 152 -3.22 17.82 2.19
N LYS A 153 -3.19 16.94 3.19
CA LYS A 153 -2.03 16.78 4.08
C LYS A 153 -0.77 16.36 3.31
N VAL A 154 -0.89 15.42 2.36
CA VAL A 154 0.25 14.99 1.53
C VAL A 154 0.76 16.13 0.65
N ALA A 155 -0.12 16.99 0.13
CA ALA A 155 0.28 18.18 -0.62
C ALA A 155 1.08 19.19 0.22
N GLU A 156 0.76 19.32 1.51
CA GLU A 156 1.48 20.18 2.45
C GLU A 156 2.80 19.56 2.91
N ASN A 157 2.80 18.27 3.23
CA ASN A 157 3.99 17.51 3.63
C ASN A 157 3.92 16.05 3.15
N ARG A 158 4.67 15.78 2.08
CA ARG A 158 4.75 14.44 1.47
C ARG A 158 5.69 13.45 2.17
N GLY A 159 6.37 13.82 3.26
CA GLY A 159 7.41 13.00 3.88
C GLY A 159 6.92 11.60 4.28
N SER A 160 5.84 11.53 5.06
CA SER A 160 5.24 10.26 5.50
C SER A 160 4.68 9.45 4.33
N PHE A 161 4.09 10.10 3.33
CA PHE A 161 3.59 9.45 2.12
C PHE A 161 4.71 8.80 1.29
N LEU A 162 5.81 9.52 1.05
CA LEU A 162 6.97 8.97 0.35
C LEU A 162 7.63 7.85 1.14
N PHE A 163 7.67 7.97 2.47
CA PHE A 163 8.15 6.89 3.33
C PHE A 163 7.29 5.63 3.21
N SER A 164 5.97 5.76 3.21
CA SER A 164 5.03 4.65 2.98
C SER A 164 5.21 4.03 1.59
N PHE A 165 5.33 4.83 0.53
CA PHE A 165 5.63 4.32 -0.82
C PHE A 165 6.91 3.47 -0.83
N ARG A 166 7.94 3.92 -0.11
CA ARG A 166 9.20 3.20 0.05
C ARG A 166 9.04 1.86 0.76
N ILE A 167 8.20 1.79 1.79
CA ILE A 167 7.85 0.54 2.48
C ILE A 167 7.20 -0.43 1.49
N ALA A 168 6.19 0.02 0.73
CA ALA A 168 5.49 -0.82 -0.25
C ALA A 168 6.45 -1.41 -1.28
N VAL A 169 7.36 -0.58 -1.81
CA VAL A 169 8.40 -1.00 -2.76
C VAL A 169 9.34 -2.03 -2.13
N ASN A 170 9.89 -1.76 -0.95
CA ASN A 170 10.85 -2.65 -0.30
C ASN A 170 10.23 -4.01 0.05
N LYS A 171 8.96 -4.02 0.45
CA LYS A 171 8.19 -5.24 0.71
C LYS A 171 7.80 -5.98 -0.57
N GLY A 172 7.92 -5.35 -1.74
CA GLY A 172 7.49 -5.95 -3.01
C GLY A 172 5.98 -5.94 -3.22
N CYS A 173 5.23 -5.10 -2.48
CA CYS A 173 3.76 -5.09 -2.52
C CYS A 173 3.26 -4.33 -3.77
N GLY A 174 3.21 -5.04 -4.91
CA GLY A 174 2.85 -4.47 -6.21
C GLY A 174 1.46 -3.85 -6.24
N ILE A 175 0.48 -4.45 -5.54
CA ILE A 175 -0.89 -3.94 -5.48
C ILE A 175 -1.00 -2.56 -4.82
N ILE A 176 -0.23 -2.32 -3.74
CA ILE A 176 -0.20 -1.01 -3.08
C ILE A 176 0.53 0.01 -3.93
N VAL A 177 1.66 -0.37 -4.54
CA VAL A 177 2.37 0.50 -5.48
C VAL A 177 1.46 0.91 -6.64
N PHE A 178 0.73 -0.05 -7.22
CA PHE A 178 -0.25 0.21 -8.27
C PHE A 178 -1.34 1.20 -7.82
N LYS A 179 -1.95 0.99 -6.65
CA LYS A 179 -2.98 1.90 -6.11
C LYS A 179 -2.44 3.31 -5.88
N ILE A 180 -1.22 3.43 -5.34
CA ILE A 180 -0.56 4.73 -5.15
C ILE A 180 -0.33 5.44 -6.50
N LEU A 181 0.21 4.73 -7.50
CA LEU A 181 0.53 5.30 -8.82
C LEU A 181 -0.70 5.65 -9.66
N ASN A 182 -1.85 5.05 -9.36
CA ASN A 182 -3.15 5.38 -9.98
C ASN A 182 -3.98 6.38 -9.17
N SER A 183 -3.44 6.92 -8.08
CA SER A 183 -4.10 7.97 -7.29
C SER A 183 -3.72 9.37 -7.77
N SER A 184 -4.47 10.38 -7.33
CA SER A 184 -4.13 11.79 -7.53
C SER A 184 -2.80 12.21 -6.88
N LEU A 185 -2.29 11.41 -5.94
CA LEU A 185 -1.03 11.66 -5.22
C LEU A 185 0.20 11.11 -5.95
N ALA A 186 0.04 10.43 -7.09
CA ALA A 186 1.16 9.89 -7.87
C ALA A 186 2.15 11.00 -8.30
N ALA A 187 1.64 12.21 -8.58
CA ALA A 187 2.45 13.37 -8.92
C ALA A 187 3.38 13.83 -7.77
N CYS A 188 3.04 13.50 -6.52
CA CYS A 188 3.85 13.84 -5.36
C CYS A 188 5.16 13.02 -5.27
N ILE A 189 5.22 11.88 -5.95
CA ILE A 189 6.41 11.03 -6.02
C ILE A 189 7.41 11.66 -7.00
N PRO A 190 8.64 11.99 -6.58
CA PRO A 190 9.66 12.54 -7.47
C PRO A 190 10.16 11.49 -8.47
N SER A 191 10.72 11.90 -9.60
CA SER A 191 11.24 11.00 -10.64
C SER A 191 12.65 10.47 -10.35
N ASP A 192 13.53 11.34 -9.85
CA ASP A 192 15.00 11.28 -9.97
C ASP A 192 15.75 11.30 -8.62
N THR A 193 15.03 11.13 -7.51
CA THR A 193 15.64 11.14 -6.17
C THR A 193 15.82 9.74 -5.60
N SER A 194 16.60 9.61 -4.52
CA SER A 194 16.78 8.38 -3.73
C SER A 194 15.50 7.89 -3.02
N SER A 195 14.35 8.49 -3.31
CA SER A 195 13.02 8.06 -2.85
C SER A 195 11.96 8.27 -3.95
N GLY A 196 12.39 8.37 -5.21
CA GLY A 196 11.55 8.58 -6.38
C GLY A 196 11.21 7.32 -7.18
N LEU A 197 10.53 7.51 -8.31
CA LEU A 197 10.11 6.44 -9.22
C LEU A 197 11.30 5.63 -9.77
N GLY A 198 12.37 6.31 -10.19
CA GLY A 198 13.58 5.63 -10.68
C GLY A 198 14.21 4.75 -9.61
N TRP A 199 14.34 5.27 -8.38
CA TRP A 199 14.83 4.51 -7.23
C TRP A 199 13.96 3.28 -6.98
N ALA A 200 12.63 3.43 -7.03
CA ALA A 200 11.70 2.35 -6.77
C ALA A 200 11.82 1.23 -7.81
N LEU A 201 11.94 1.59 -9.09
CA LEU A 201 12.15 0.63 -10.18
C LEU A 201 13.50 -0.10 -10.03
N CYS A 202 14.56 0.61 -9.66
CA CYS A 202 15.85 0.00 -9.37
C CYS A 202 15.79 -0.97 -8.19
N GLN A 203 15.08 -0.63 -7.10
CA GLN A 203 14.89 -1.56 -5.98
C GLN A 203 14.11 -2.81 -6.40
N ALA A 204 13.06 -2.64 -7.19
CA ALA A 204 12.30 -3.77 -7.72
C ALA A 204 13.20 -4.69 -8.56
N ALA A 205 14.05 -4.12 -9.41
CA ALA A 205 15.04 -4.86 -10.19
C ALA A 205 16.11 -5.56 -9.34
N ILE A 206 16.58 -4.94 -8.26
CA ILE A 206 17.57 -5.52 -7.35
C ILE A 206 16.99 -6.73 -6.60
N PHE A 207 15.81 -6.54 -5.98
CA PHE A 207 15.20 -7.56 -5.13
C PHE A 207 14.34 -8.58 -5.87
N GLY A 208 14.01 -8.33 -7.14
CA GLY A 208 13.19 -9.22 -7.95
C GLY A 208 11.69 -9.03 -7.72
N HIS A 209 11.25 -7.83 -7.37
CA HIS A 209 9.84 -7.51 -7.14
C HIS A 209 9.13 -7.23 -8.47
N THR A 210 8.85 -8.29 -9.25
CA THR A 210 8.26 -8.19 -10.60
C THR A 210 6.96 -7.38 -10.60
N GLU A 211 6.07 -7.59 -9.64
CA GLU A 211 4.79 -6.87 -9.57
C GLU A 211 4.97 -5.36 -9.38
N VAL A 212 5.96 -4.94 -8.58
CA VAL A 212 6.30 -3.52 -8.40
C VAL A 212 6.85 -2.93 -9.69
N ALA A 213 7.76 -3.64 -10.37
CA ALA A 213 8.31 -3.19 -11.66
C ALA A 213 7.19 -3.02 -12.71
N CYS A 214 6.31 -4.02 -12.84
CA CYS A 214 5.17 -3.98 -13.75
C CYS A 214 4.18 -2.85 -13.39
N ALA A 215 3.89 -2.64 -12.10
CA ALA A 215 3.03 -1.55 -11.65
C ALA A 215 3.61 -0.17 -12.02
N ILE A 216 4.92 0.02 -11.88
CA ILE A 216 5.60 1.27 -12.26
C ILE A 216 5.54 1.46 -13.78
N LEU A 217 5.97 0.46 -14.56
CA LEU A 217 6.09 0.52 -16.02
C LEU A 217 4.74 0.66 -16.73
N SER A 218 3.67 0.14 -16.14
CA SER A 218 2.30 0.25 -16.69
C SER A 218 1.58 1.51 -16.24
N SER A 219 2.16 2.30 -15.33
CA SER A 219 1.53 3.52 -14.82
C SER A 219 1.68 4.69 -15.79
N SER A 220 0.76 5.65 -15.72
CA SER A 220 0.89 6.94 -16.41
C SER A 220 2.15 7.72 -16.00
N GLN A 221 2.76 7.34 -14.87
CA GLN A 221 3.98 7.97 -14.34
C GLN A 221 5.26 7.42 -14.97
N ALA A 222 5.21 6.32 -15.75
CA ALA A 222 6.40 5.72 -16.36
C ALA A 222 7.16 6.69 -17.26
N SER A 223 6.45 7.58 -17.96
CA SER A 223 7.03 8.66 -18.78
C SER A 223 7.96 9.59 -18.00
N ARG A 224 7.81 9.68 -16.67
CA ARG A 224 8.63 10.51 -15.77
C ARG A 224 9.92 9.83 -15.33
N LEU A 225 10.12 8.53 -15.62
CA LEU A 225 11.34 7.82 -15.24
C LEU A 225 12.57 8.45 -15.90
N PRO A 226 13.71 8.60 -15.19
CA PRO A 226 14.92 9.13 -15.80
C PRO A 226 15.42 8.23 -16.94
N ALA A 227 16.04 8.82 -17.96
CA ALA A 227 16.49 8.10 -19.14
C ALA A 227 18.02 7.86 -19.17
N ASP A 228 18.80 8.83 -18.72
CA ASP A 228 20.26 8.89 -18.95
C ASP A 228 21.09 9.25 -17.72
N GLU A 229 20.47 9.23 -16.54
CA GLU A 229 21.12 9.51 -15.26
C GLU A 229 20.94 8.37 -14.25
N ARG A 230 21.43 8.58 -13.03
CA ARG A 230 21.27 7.61 -11.94
C ARG A 230 19.80 7.34 -11.67
N PHE A 231 19.48 6.07 -11.41
CA PHE A 231 18.11 5.57 -11.26
C PHE A 231 17.27 5.64 -12.54
N SER A 232 17.91 5.68 -13.71
CA SER A 232 17.23 5.59 -15.00
C SER A 232 16.67 4.20 -15.30
N LEU A 233 15.88 4.13 -16.38
CA LEU A 233 15.41 2.88 -16.96
C LEU A 233 16.54 1.89 -17.26
N GLY A 234 17.66 2.38 -17.82
CA GLY A 234 18.80 1.51 -18.12
C GLY A 234 19.58 1.11 -16.88
N ASP A 235 19.59 1.93 -15.82
CA ASP A 235 20.10 1.53 -14.50
C ASP A 235 19.28 0.35 -13.94
N ALA A 236 17.95 0.45 -13.98
CA ALA A 236 17.06 -0.63 -13.57
C ALA A 236 17.28 -1.90 -14.42
N LEU A 237 17.44 -1.75 -15.73
CA LEU A 237 17.75 -2.87 -16.63
C LEU A 237 19.09 -3.52 -16.28
N SER A 238 20.12 -2.73 -16.01
CA SER A 238 21.44 -3.20 -15.61
C SER A 238 21.39 -3.96 -14.28
N TYR A 239 20.65 -3.45 -13.28
CA TYR A 239 20.42 -4.17 -12.03
C TYR A 239 19.65 -5.48 -12.24
N ALA A 240 18.56 -5.47 -13.00
CA ALA A 240 17.79 -6.68 -13.31
C ALA A 240 18.66 -7.73 -14.01
N ALA A 241 19.44 -7.29 -15.00
CA ALA A 241 20.35 -8.13 -15.75
C ALA A 241 21.47 -8.70 -14.87
N MET A 242 22.06 -7.89 -13.99
CA MET A 242 23.10 -8.34 -13.06
C MET A 242 22.56 -9.34 -12.02
N GLN A 243 21.30 -9.22 -11.61
CA GLN A 243 20.66 -10.05 -10.59
C GLN A 243 19.90 -11.25 -11.17
N GLY A 244 19.90 -11.43 -12.50
CA GLY A 244 19.21 -12.54 -13.15
C GLY A 244 17.68 -12.43 -13.13
N ARG A 245 17.13 -11.21 -13.04
CA ARG A 245 15.68 -10.97 -13.01
C ARG A 245 15.10 -10.92 -14.43
N HIS A 246 15.02 -12.07 -15.07
CA HIS A 246 14.57 -12.20 -16.47
C HIS A 246 13.20 -11.54 -16.70
N GLU A 247 12.20 -11.81 -15.85
CA GLU A 247 10.86 -11.21 -16.00
C GLU A 247 10.88 -9.67 -15.99
N ILE A 248 11.76 -9.07 -15.18
CA ILE A 248 11.90 -7.61 -15.09
C ILE A 248 12.65 -7.07 -16.31
N VAL A 249 13.66 -7.80 -16.81
CA VAL A 249 14.34 -7.47 -18.08
C VAL A 249 13.30 -7.44 -19.21
N THR A 250 12.54 -8.51 -19.37
CA THR A 250 11.49 -8.60 -20.39
C THR A 250 10.44 -7.50 -20.22
N ALA A 251 10.00 -7.21 -18.99
CA ALA A 251 9.05 -6.13 -18.73
C ALA A 251 9.61 -4.74 -19.12
N LEU A 252 10.89 -4.47 -18.83
CA LEU A 252 11.55 -3.22 -19.20
C LEU A 252 11.67 -3.08 -20.72
N LEU A 253 12.11 -4.13 -21.41
CA LEU A 253 12.32 -4.12 -22.86
C LEU A 253 11.00 -4.06 -23.65
N ASN A 254 9.91 -4.58 -23.09
CA ASN A 254 8.57 -4.53 -23.71
C ASN A 254 7.72 -3.34 -23.26
N SER A 255 8.20 -2.52 -22.31
CA SER A 255 7.46 -1.35 -21.85
C SER A 255 7.36 -0.27 -22.94
N SER A 256 6.36 0.62 -22.85
CA SER A 256 6.25 1.80 -23.73
C SER A 256 7.49 2.69 -23.66
N GLU A 257 8.17 2.66 -22.51
CA GLU A 257 9.34 3.47 -22.22
C GLU A 257 10.65 2.83 -22.69
N ALA A 258 10.62 1.60 -23.20
CA ALA A 258 11.82 0.86 -23.60
C ALA A 258 12.68 1.65 -24.59
N SER A 259 12.06 2.38 -25.52
CA SER A 259 12.73 3.20 -26.54
C SER A 259 13.62 4.31 -25.95
N ARG A 260 13.36 4.73 -24.70
CA ARG A 260 14.12 5.76 -24.00
C ARG A 260 15.40 5.24 -23.36
N ILE A 261 15.56 3.91 -23.25
CA ILE A 261 16.81 3.30 -22.80
C ILE A 261 17.87 3.59 -23.85
N LEU A 262 18.95 4.25 -23.43
CA LEU A 262 20.08 4.57 -24.30
C LEU A 262 20.72 3.30 -24.86
N LEU A 263 21.26 3.37 -26.08
CA LEU A 263 22.01 2.25 -26.66
C LEU A 263 23.35 2.06 -25.94
N THR A 264 24.06 3.16 -25.69
CA THR A 264 25.43 3.18 -25.17
C THR A 264 25.47 3.74 -23.74
N GLY A 265 26.67 3.70 -23.14
CA GLY A 265 26.89 4.22 -21.79
C GLY A 265 26.64 3.17 -20.70
N GLU A 266 27.03 3.52 -19.47
CA GLU A 266 26.84 2.63 -18.30
C GLU A 266 25.37 2.43 -17.94
N TYR A 267 24.54 3.44 -18.25
CA TYR A 267 23.09 3.46 -18.07
C TYR A 267 22.33 3.05 -19.34
N GLY A 268 22.99 2.45 -20.33
CA GLY A 268 22.37 2.00 -21.58
C GLY A 268 22.24 0.49 -21.68
N LEU A 269 21.66 0.03 -22.80
CA LEU A 269 21.54 -1.37 -23.17
C LEU A 269 22.91 -2.07 -23.20
N GLU A 270 23.96 -1.42 -23.71
CA GLU A 270 25.33 -1.95 -23.65
C GLU A 270 25.82 -2.18 -22.22
N GLY A 271 25.47 -1.28 -21.29
CA GLY A 271 25.79 -1.40 -19.88
C GLY A 271 25.12 -2.64 -19.27
N ALA A 272 23.82 -2.82 -19.54
CA ALA A 272 23.05 -3.96 -19.07
C ALA A 272 23.53 -5.29 -19.68
N TYR A 273 23.88 -5.31 -20.98
CA TYR A 273 24.48 -6.47 -21.64
C TYR A 273 25.79 -6.90 -20.96
N ARG A 274 26.71 -5.94 -20.73
CA ARG A 274 27.96 -6.22 -20.00
C ARG A 274 27.69 -6.71 -18.58
N ALA A 275 26.65 -6.21 -17.93
CA ALA A 275 26.25 -6.66 -16.60
C ALA A 275 25.80 -8.13 -16.60
N ALA A 276 24.95 -8.54 -17.56
CA ALA A 276 24.53 -9.94 -17.73
C ALA A 276 25.73 -10.86 -18.05
N GLN A 277 26.63 -10.44 -18.93
CA GLN A 277 27.83 -11.22 -19.30
C GLN A 277 28.74 -11.48 -18.10
N ARG A 278 29.03 -10.46 -17.28
CA ARG A 278 29.87 -10.60 -16.07
C ARG A 278 29.32 -11.61 -15.06
N LYS A 279 28.01 -11.87 -15.13
CA LYS A 279 27.29 -12.80 -14.26
C LYS A 279 26.96 -14.12 -14.93
N TRP A 280 27.42 -14.34 -16.17
CA TRP A 280 27.22 -15.57 -16.94
C TRP A 280 25.74 -15.90 -17.19
N LEU A 281 24.90 -14.86 -17.34
CA LEU A 281 23.46 -14.98 -17.53
C LEU A 281 23.11 -14.96 -19.03
N ALA A 282 23.45 -16.06 -19.72
CA ALA A 282 23.35 -16.16 -21.19
C ALA A 282 21.96 -15.79 -21.77
N PRO A 283 20.83 -16.29 -21.24
CA PRO A 283 19.51 -15.96 -21.80
C PRO A 283 19.20 -14.46 -21.77
N ILE A 284 19.53 -13.79 -20.66
CA ILE A 284 19.32 -12.35 -20.50
C ILE A 284 20.28 -11.56 -21.40
N ALA A 285 21.53 -11.99 -21.49
CA ALA A 285 22.51 -11.35 -22.37
C ALA A 285 22.08 -11.45 -23.85
N GLU A 286 21.54 -12.59 -24.25
CA GLU A 286 20.99 -12.80 -25.60
C GLU A 286 19.78 -11.91 -25.87
N GLU A 287 18.81 -11.83 -24.94
CA GLU A 287 17.63 -10.96 -25.07
C GLU A 287 18.03 -9.48 -25.23
N ILE A 288 18.96 -8.99 -24.40
CA ILE A 288 19.44 -7.61 -24.47
C ILE A 288 20.23 -7.37 -25.77
N LEU A 289 21.02 -8.36 -26.22
CA LEU A 289 21.77 -8.25 -27.48
C LEU A 289 20.84 -8.19 -28.70
N GLN A 290 19.78 -9.00 -28.72
CA GLN A 290 18.77 -8.94 -29.78
C GLN A 290 18.14 -7.55 -29.86
N GLU A 291 17.81 -6.94 -28.71
CA GLU A 291 17.25 -5.59 -28.68
C GLU A 291 18.28 -4.53 -29.11
N LEU A 292 19.55 -4.67 -28.74
CA LEU A 292 20.63 -3.81 -29.22
C LEU A 292 20.76 -3.84 -30.74
N ASP A 293 20.78 -5.03 -31.33
CA ASP A 293 20.93 -5.21 -32.77
C ASP A 293 19.71 -4.68 -33.51
N ARG A 294 18.49 -4.95 -33.00
CA ARG A 294 17.23 -4.44 -33.56
C ARG A 294 17.15 -2.92 -33.62
N ARG A 295 17.77 -2.21 -32.67
CA ARG A 295 17.77 -0.73 -32.66
C ARG A 295 18.93 -0.10 -33.44
N ARG A 296 19.95 -0.89 -33.80
CA ARG A 296 21.09 -0.45 -34.63
C ARG A 296 20.85 -0.62 -36.12
N SER A 297 19.98 -1.57 -36.51
CA SER A 297 19.51 -1.78 -37.88
C SER A 297 18.51 -0.71 -38.31
#